data_AF-A0A7S3M410-F1
#
_entry.id   AF-A0A7S3M410-F1
#
_cell.length_a   1.000
_cell.length_b   1.000
_cell.length_c   1.000
_cell.angle_alpha   90.00
_cell.angle_beta   90.00
_cell.angle_gamma   90.00
#
_symmetry.space_group_name_H-M   'P 1'
#
loop_
_entity.id
_entity.type
_entity.pdbx_description
1 polymer ?
#
loop_
_entity_poly.entity_id
_entity_poly.type
_entity_poly.pdbx_seq_one_letter_code
_entity_poly.pdbx_strand_id
1 'polypeptide(L)'
;SSYQNSTGQYTASGWVGGTGNWDTHRLKGFETTHECAGIDQYFAHEITEEEVLHNYLARNAPVMIRGLLEDWKLVEKYKKENLLKNHGHLNVQVSDIPYADKF
;
A
#
# COMPACT_ATOMS: atom_id res chain seq x y z
N SER A 1 12.08 -9.17 16.26
CA SER A 1 11.58 -10.54 16.45
C SER A 1 11.66 -11.24 15.12
N SER A 2 12.49 -12.27 14.99
CA SER A 2 12.82 -12.96 13.73
C SER A 2 11.97 -14.22 13.58
N TYR A 3 11.32 -14.38 12.43
CA TYR A 3 10.66 -15.63 12.03
C TYR A 3 11.58 -16.39 11.06
N GLN A 4 11.82 -17.67 11.37
CA GLN A 4 12.55 -18.59 10.50
C GLN A 4 11.58 -19.29 9.54
N ASN A 5 11.95 -19.40 8.26
CA ASN A 5 11.34 -20.36 7.34
C ASN A 5 12.29 -21.53 7.09
N SER A 6 11.73 -22.70 6.76
CA SER A 6 12.32 -24.04 6.82
C SER A 6 13.44 -24.34 5.81
N THR A 7 14.07 -23.33 5.21
CA THR A 7 15.16 -23.47 4.22
C THR A 7 16.37 -22.58 4.49
N GLY A 8 16.38 -21.78 5.58
CA GLY A 8 17.63 -21.24 6.14
C GLY A 8 18.41 -20.22 5.31
N GLN A 9 17.84 -19.62 4.26
CA GLN A 9 18.47 -18.50 3.54
C GLN A 9 17.57 -17.27 3.57
N TYR A 10 18.06 -16.22 4.23
CA TYR A 10 17.52 -14.86 4.18
C TYR A 10 18.31 -14.12 3.11
N THR A 11 17.65 -13.64 2.06
CA THR A 11 18.24 -12.65 1.16
C THR A 11 17.21 -11.56 0.90
N ALA A 12 17.67 -10.32 1.10
CA ALA A 12 17.02 -9.04 0.87
C ALA A 12 15.91 -8.59 1.86
N SER A 13 16.32 -7.76 2.82
CA SER A 13 15.77 -6.40 3.11
C SER A 13 14.26 -6.13 3.14
N GLY A 14 13.38 -7.12 3.26
CA GLY A 14 11.95 -6.89 3.44
C GLY A 14 11.62 -6.35 4.84
N TRP A 15 10.75 -5.34 4.93
CA TRP A 15 10.20 -4.90 6.21
C TRP A 15 9.10 -5.86 6.65
N VAL A 16 9.21 -6.39 7.87
CA VAL A 16 8.14 -7.17 8.49
C VAL A 16 6.89 -6.32 8.54
N GLY A 17 5.76 -6.89 8.11
CA GLY A 17 4.46 -6.21 8.10
C GLY A 17 4.16 -5.50 9.42
N GLY A 18 3.84 -4.21 9.33
CA GLY A 18 3.54 -3.34 10.47
C GLY A 18 2.47 -2.31 10.12
N THR A 19 2.35 -1.24 10.91
CA THR A 19 1.34 -0.19 10.70
C THR A 19 1.58 0.66 9.45
N GLY A 20 2.60 0.37 8.63
CA GLY A 20 2.94 1.12 7.41
C GLY A 20 3.28 2.59 7.64
N ASN A 21 3.63 2.99 8.87
CA ASN A 21 3.82 4.37 9.32
C ASN A 21 2.56 5.26 9.20
N TRP A 22 1.37 4.66 9.20
CA TRP A 22 0.12 5.42 9.24
C TRP A 22 -0.08 6.04 10.63
N ASP A 23 -0.59 7.29 10.65
CA ASP A 23 -1.02 7.92 11.90
C ASP A 23 -2.29 7.22 12.41
N THR A 24 -2.14 6.47 13.49
CA THR A 24 -3.22 5.70 14.12
C THR A 24 -4.32 6.58 14.71
N HIS A 25 -4.07 7.88 14.93
CA HIS A 25 -5.11 8.81 15.41
C HIS A 25 -6.18 9.08 14.35
N ARG A 26 -5.84 8.96 13.05
CA ARG A 26 -6.80 9.04 11.95
C ARG A 26 -7.63 7.76 11.78
N LEU A 27 -7.35 6.74 12.59
CA LEU A 27 -7.88 5.37 12.46
C LEU A 27 -8.65 4.92 13.71
N LYS A 28 -9.23 5.88 14.45
CA LYS A 28 -9.93 5.59 15.72
C LYS A 28 -11.05 4.56 15.53
N GLY A 29 -10.94 3.40 16.17
CA GLY A 29 -11.88 2.27 16.05
C GLY A 29 -11.51 1.19 15.02
N PHE A 30 -10.45 1.36 14.23
CA PHE A 30 -9.97 0.42 13.21
C PHE A 30 -8.48 0.06 13.37
N GLU A 31 -7.89 0.39 14.52
CA GLU A 31 -6.45 0.33 14.77
C GLU A 31 -5.88 -1.08 14.65
N THR A 32 -6.66 -2.10 15.01
CA THR A 32 -6.24 -3.51 15.00
C THR A 32 -6.57 -4.25 13.69
N THR A 33 -7.40 -3.66 12.83
CA THR A 33 -7.90 -4.30 11.59
C THR A 33 -6.98 -4.03 10.39
N HIS A 34 -6.09 -3.04 10.50
CA HIS A 34 -5.22 -2.57 9.43
C HIS A 34 -3.73 -2.68 9.73
N GLU A 35 -3.35 -3.46 10.74
CA GLU A 35 -1.99 -3.98 10.78
C GLU A 35 -1.78 -4.78 9.50
N CYS A 36 -0.79 -4.41 8.68
CA CYS A 36 -0.36 -5.22 7.54
C CYS A 36 0.41 -6.47 8.01
N ALA A 37 0.07 -6.99 9.20
CA ALA A 37 0.61 -8.19 9.79
C ALA A 37 0.18 -9.38 8.93
N GLY A 38 1.01 -9.72 7.96
CA GLY A 38 0.75 -10.77 6.96
C GLY A 38 0.92 -10.33 5.51
N ILE A 39 1.25 -9.07 5.25
CA ILE A 39 1.64 -8.60 3.91
C ILE A 39 3.10 -8.18 3.96
N ASP A 40 3.92 -8.88 3.16
CA ASP A 40 5.33 -8.53 3.00
C ASP A 40 5.48 -7.19 2.26
N GLN A 41 6.50 -6.43 2.64
CA GLN A 41 6.74 -5.07 2.12
C GLN A 41 8.19 -4.91 1.68
N TYR A 42 8.38 -4.38 0.48
CA TYR A 42 9.70 -4.12 -0.10
C TYR A 42 9.73 -2.74 -0.76
N PHE A 43 10.85 -2.04 -0.73
CA PHE A 43 11.13 -1.01 -1.74
C PHE A 43 11.40 -1.68 -3.09
N ALA A 44 11.09 -0.98 -4.18
CA ALA A 44 11.23 -1.54 -5.52
C ALA A 44 12.66 -2.02 -5.86
N HIS A 45 13.68 -1.42 -5.25
CA HIS A 45 15.09 -1.81 -5.44
C HIS A 45 15.53 -2.99 -4.54
N GLU A 46 14.67 -3.46 -3.64
CA GLU A 46 14.96 -4.53 -2.68
C GLU A 46 14.42 -5.89 -3.14
N ILE A 47 13.70 -5.97 -4.25
CA ILE A 47 13.06 -7.18 -4.73
C ILE A 47 13.17 -7.29 -6.25
N THR A 48 13.42 -8.49 -6.76
CA THR A 48 13.54 -8.77 -8.19
C THR A 48 12.21 -9.18 -8.81
N GLU A 49 12.11 -9.05 -10.14
CA GLU A 49 10.92 -9.50 -10.90
C GLU A 49 10.67 -11.00 -10.74
N GLU A 50 11.74 -11.80 -10.68
CA GLU A 50 11.66 -13.25 -10.48
C GLU A 50 11.09 -13.59 -9.09
N GLU A 51 11.55 -12.90 -8.04
CA GLU A 51 10.99 -13.05 -6.69
C GLU A 51 9.52 -12.64 -6.62
N VAL A 52 9.14 -11.54 -7.28
CA VAL A 52 7.72 -11.12 -7.37
C VAL A 52 6.87 -12.21 -8.06
N LEU A 53 7.37 -12.74 -9.17
CA LEU A 53 6.67 -13.76 -9.95
C LEU A 53 6.47 -15.04 -9.15
N HIS A 54 7.54 -15.61 -8.61
CA HIS A 54 7.50 -16.93 -7.98
C HIS A 54 6.89 -16.90 -6.57
N ASN A 55 7.17 -15.87 -5.78
CA ASN A 55 6.75 -15.84 -4.38
C ASN A 55 5.36 -15.26 -4.18
N TYR A 56 4.88 -14.41 -5.09
CA TYR A 56 3.61 -13.69 -4.93
C TYR A 56 2.63 -13.97 -6.07
N LEU A 57 2.99 -13.68 -7.33
CA LEU A 57 2.05 -13.82 -8.45
C LEU A 57 1.62 -15.28 -8.69
N ALA A 58 2.58 -16.21 -8.80
CA ALA A 58 2.31 -17.63 -9.02
C ALA A 58 1.51 -18.27 -7.86
N ARG A 59 1.62 -17.69 -6.67
CA ARG A 59 0.96 -18.17 -5.45
C ARG A 59 -0.33 -17.43 -5.13
N ASN A 60 -0.72 -16.46 -5.96
CA ASN A 60 -1.85 -15.57 -5.75
C ASN A 60 -1.83 -14.92 -4.35
N ALA A 61 -0.64 -14.49 -3.91
CA ALA A 61 -0.41 -13.88 -2.60
C ALA A 61 -0.15 -12.37 -2.75
N PRO A 62 -0.67 -11.54 -1.83
CA PRO A 62 -0.45 -10.09 -1.87
C PRO A 62 0.96 -9.71 -1.42
N VAL A 63 1.50 -8.64 -2.01
CA VAL A 63 2.76 -7.98 -1.60
C VAL A 63 2.63 -6.48 -1.81
N MET A 64 3.27 -5.67 -0.95
CA MET A 64 3.33 -4.22 -1.13
C MET A 64 4.72 -3.79 -1.61
N ILE A 65 4.77 -3.19 -2.79
CA ILE A 65 6.00 -2.61 -3.36
C ILE A 65 5.97 -1.10 -3.22
N ARG A 66 6.98 -0.56 -2.53
CA ARG A 66 7.13 0.86 -2.18
C ARG A 66 8.17 1.53 -3.07
N GLY A 67 8.20 2.85 -3.09
CA GLY A 67 9.20 3.63 -3.85
C GLY A 67 8.95 3.71 -5.37
N LEU A 68 7.94 3.03 -5.91
CA LEU A 68 7.58 3.10 -7.33
C LEU A 68 7.07 4.49 -7.76
N LEU A 69 6.64 5.32 -6.80
CA LEU A 69 5.99 6.60 -7.06
C LEU A 69 6.88 7.81 -6.74
N GLU A 70 8.14 7.62 -6.32
CA GLU A 70 9.02 8.71 -5.88
C GLU A 70 9.29 9.73 -6.99
N ASP A 71 9.43 9.27 -8.23
CA ASP A 71 9.60 10.13 -9.41
C ASP A 71 8.27 10.56 -10.05
N TRP A 72 7.14 10.17 -9.46
CA TRP A 72 5.85 10.41 -10.09
C TRP A 72 5.39 11.86 -9.86
N LYS A 73 5.69 12.71 -10.84
CA LYS A 73 5.27 14.13 -10.92
C LYS A 73 3.75 14.34 -10.83
N LEU A 74 2.97 13.26 -10.86
CA LEU A 74 1.53 13.31 -10.70
C LEU A 74 1.11 13.71 -9.29
N VAL A 75 1.92 13.47 -8.26
CA VAL A 75 1.58 13.87 -6.89
C VAL A 75 1.27 15.37 -6.80
N GLU A 76 2.06 16.21 -7.47
CA GLU A 76 1.84 17.66 -7.53
C GLU A 76 0.64 18.04 -8.41
N LYS A 77 0.47 17.34 -9.55
CA LYS A 77 -0.64 17.59 -10.49
C LYS A 77 -2.01 17.21 -9.92
N TYR A 78 -2.08 16.17 -9.11
CA TYR A 78 -3.31 15.61 -8.56
C TYR A 78 -3.65 16.14 -7.15
N LYS A 79 -3.08 17.29 -6.77
CA LYS A 79 -3.56 18.07 -5.62
C LYS A 79 -5.00 18.53 -5.85
N LYS A 80 -5.78 18.61 -4.77
CA LYS A 80 -7.20 18.98 -4.79
C LYS A 80 -7.44 20.26 -5.60
N GLU A 81 -6.64 21.30 -5.35
CA GLU A 81 -6.78 22.61 -5.98
C GLU A 81 -6.55 22.53 -7.49
N ASN A 82 -5.57 21.72 -7.92
CA ASN A 82 -5.24 21.51 -9.33
C ASN A 82 -6.32 20.68 -10.04
N LEU A 83 -6.87 19.68 -9.37
CA LEU A 83 -7.98 18.88 -9.91
C LEU A 83 -9.25 19.72 -10.06
N LEU A 84 -9.62 20.50 -9.05
CA LEU A 84 -10.79 21.38 -9.14
C LEU A 84 -10.61 22.44 -10.23
N LYS A 85 -9.43 23.06 -10.31
CA LYS A 85 -9.13 24.08 -11.32
C LYS A 85 -9.21 23.53 -12.75
N ASN A 86 -8.63 22.35 -12.99
CA ASN A 86 -8.48 21.83 -14.36
C ASN A 86 -9.64 20.91 -14.78
N HIS A 87 -10.33 20.29 -13.82
CA HIS A 87 -11.29 19.21 -14.06
C HIS A 87 -12.61 19.36 -13.29
N GLY A 88 -12.85 20.45 -12.55
CA GLY A 88 -14.07 20.63 -11.76
C GLY A 88 -15.37 20.70 -12.56
N HIS A 89 -15.29 20.84 -13.89
CA HIS A 89 -16.43 20.79 -14.81
C HIS A 89 -16.77 19.37 -15.27
N LEU A 90 -15.94 18.37 -14.94
CA LEU A 90 -16.20 16.99 -15.34
C LEU A 90 -17.25 16.37 -14.42
N ASN A 91 -18.29 15.80 -15.03
CA ASN A 91 -19.21 14.91 -14.33
C ASN A 91 -18.53 13.53 -14.22
N VAL A 92 -18.25 13.10 -12.99
CA VAL A 92 -17.67 11.79 -12.71
C VAL A 92 -18.70 10.91 -12.01
N GLN A 93 -18.67 9.61 -12.30
CA GLN A 93 -19.49 8.67 -11.54
C GLN A 93 -18.92 8.55 -10.14
N VAL A 94 -19.72 8.94 -9.15
CA VAL A 94 -19.39 8.74 -7.74
C VAL A 94 -20.24 7.57 -7.25
N SER A 95 -19.58 6.54 -6.72
CA SER A 95 -20.28 5.49 -5.98
C SER A 95 -20.56 6.05 -4.59
N ASP A 96 -21.84 6.17 -4.24
CA ASP A 96 -22.22 6.54 -2.88
C ASP A 96 -22.43 5.29 -2.03
N ILE A 97 -21.90 5.28 -0.80
CA ILE A 97 -22.13 4.20 0.16
C ILE A 97 -23.16 4.73 1.15
N PRO A 98 -24.38 4.15 1.21
CA PRO A 98 -25.53 4.73 1.91
C PRO A 98 -25.44 4.77 3.46
N TYR A 99 -24.26 4.54 4.03
CA TYR A 99 -24.03 4.49 5.48
C TYR A 99 -23.03 5.54 6.00
N ALA A 100 -22.52 6.44 5.15
CA ALA A 100 -21.57 7.47 5.58
C ALA A 100 -22.15 8.44 6.63
N ASP A 101 -23.47 8.62 6.67
CA ASP A 101 -24.16 9.51 7.63
C ASP A 101 -24.50 8.86 8.98
N LYS A 102 -24.10 7.60 9.23
CA LYS A 102 -24.49 6.85 10.45
C LYS A 102 -23.43 6.80 11.56
N PHE A 103 -22.31 7.50 11.43
CA PHE A 103 -21.25 7.52 12.45
C PHE A 103 -20.82 8.95 12.79
#